data_AF-A0A6P2BAM2-F1
#
_entry.id   AF-A0A6P2BAM2-F1
#
_cell.length_a   1.000
_cell.length_b   1.000
_cell.length_c   1.000
_cell.angle_alpha   90.00
_cell.angle_beta   90.00
_cell.angle_gamma   90.00
#
_symmetry.space_group_name_H-M   'P 1'
#
loop_
_entity.id
_entity.type
_entity.pdbx_description
1 polymer ?
#
loop_
_entity_poly.entity_id
_entity_poly.type
_entity_poly.pdbx_seq_one_letter_code
_entity_poly.pdbx_strand_id
1 'polypeptide(L)'
;MTGDYRASTHTLLPGDVVRRPKGPVTHVGIVLDNGMVLHNSPSRGEHVSTLAEFSRGRPVSVERLGTSERLSLLARAGSRDQRYDLLRNNCEHTYYRSREGRPRSPQLLSWTLGLAGAVAGTVVLRHWGATLAGWELGRRLGRRFE
;
A
#
# COMPACT_ATOMS: atom_id res chain seq x y z
N MET A 1 -27.78 11.71 -1.01
CA MET A 1 -28.04 10.62 -1.98
C MET A 1 -26.79 10.47 -2.83
N THR A 2 -26.07 9.36 -2.94
CA THR A 2 -26.19 8.01 -2.39
C THR A 2 -24.80 7.39 -2.57
N GLY A 3 -24.29 6.65 -1.60
CA GLY A 3 -22.99 6.01 -1.70
C GLY A 3 -22.78 5.12 -0.50
N ASP A 4 -23.33 3.91 -0.59
CA ASP A 4 -23.30 2.89 0.45
C ASP A 4 -21.89 2.69 1.00
N TYR A 5 -21.67 3.18 2.22
CA TYR A 5 -20.49 2.93 3.02
C TYR A 5 -20.58 1.50 3.56
N ARG A 6 -20.43 0.49 2.70
CA ARG A 6 -20.21 -0.90 3.14
C ARG A 6 -18.76 -1.06 3.62
N ALA A 7 -18.41 -0.31 4.66
CA ALA A 7 -17.51 -0.83 5.66
C ALA A 7 -18.33 -1.89 6.38
N SER A 8 -18.00 -3.16 6.19
CA SER A 8 -18.44 -4.21 7.11
C SER A 8 -18.27 -3.67 8.52
N THR A 9 -19.33 -3.70 9.32
CA THR A 9 -19.51 -3.06 10.63
C THR A 9 -18.51 -3.57 11.67
N HIS A 10 -17.22 -3.31 11.46
CA HIS A 10 -16.14 -3.60 12.37
C HIS A 10 -15.56 -2.25 12.75
N THR A 11 -15.77 -1.88 14.01
CA THR A 11 -15.06 -0.77 14.64
C THR A 11 -13.57 -0.96 14.38
N LEU A 12 -12.95 -0.01 13.68
CA LEU A 12 -11.52 -0.02 13.46
C LEU A 12 -10.81 0.04 14.80
N LEU A 13 -9.81 -0.81 14.97
CA LEU A 13 -8.99 -0.81 16.16
C LEU A 13 -7.64 -0.15 15.88
N PRO A 14 -7.01 0.51 16.86
CA PRO A 14 -5.67 1.05 16.71
C PRO A 14 -4.68 -0.02 16.24
N GLY A 15 -3.90 0.25 15.20
CA GLY A 15 -2.97 -0.71 14.60
C GLY A 15 -3.60 -1.63 13.56
N ASP A 16 -4.90 -1.50 13.27
CA ASP A 16 -5.49 -2.08 12.06
C ASP A 16 -4.82 -1.47 10.82
N VAL A 17 -4.60 -2.30 9.81
CA VAL A 17 -4.02 -1.86 8.54
C VAL A 17 -5.14 -1.75 7.51
N VAL A 18 -5.31 -0.55 6.96
CA VAL A 18 -6.35 -0.25 5.98
C VAL A 18 -5.76 -0.18 4.58
N ARG A 19 -6.47 -0.73 3.60
CA ARG A 19 -6.08 -0.75 2.18
C ARG A 19 -7.23 -0.33 1.29
N ARG A 20 -6.90 0.34 0.19
CA ARG A 20 -7.87 0.66 -0.87
C ARG A 20 -7.20 0.61 -2.24
N PRO A 21 -7.97 0.40 -3.32
CA PRO A 21 -7.45 0.52 -4.67
C PRO A 21 -7.06 1.97 -5.02
N LYS A 22 -5.93 2.13 -5.71
CA LYS A 22 -5.40 3.40 -6.24
C LYS A 22 -4.80 3.18 -7.63
N GLY A 23 -5.68 2.97 -8.62
CA GLY A 23 -5.26 2.63 -9.98
C GLY A 23 -4.62 1.23 -10.01
N PRO A 24 -3.39 1.07 -10.53
CA PRO A 24 -2.70 -0.23 -10.64
C PRO A 24 -2.01 -0.67 -9.33
N VAL A 25 -2.17 0.08 -8.24
CA VAL A 25 -1.55 -0.20 -6.94
C VAL A 25 -2.59 -0.08 -5.83
N THR A 26 -2.34 -0.74 -4.71
CA THR A 26 -3.08 -0.55 -3.46
C THR A 26 -2.40 0.50 -2.60
N HIS A 27 -3.21 1.43 -2.10
CA HIS A 27 -2.78 2.42 -1.13
C HIS A 27 -3.02 1.88 0.29
N VAL A 28 -1.98 1.87 1.11
CA VAL A 28 -1.99 1.33 2.48
C VAL A 28 -1.90 2.46 3.52
N GLY A 29 -2.53 2.25 4.67
CA GLY A 29 -2.48 3.13 5.83
C GLY A 29 -2.60 2.36 7.14
N ILE A 30 -2.26 3.03 8.24
CA ILE A 30 -2.27 2.48 9.61
C ILE A 30 -3.29 3.26 10.43
N VAL A 31 -4.21 2.57 11.09
CA VAL A 31 -5.12 3.20 12.06
C VAL A 31 -4.34 3.51 13.34
N LEU A 32 -4.44 4.74 13.84
CA LEU A 32 -3.79 5.22 15.06
C LEU A 32 -4.77 5.14 16.26
N ASP A 33 -4.28 5.42 17.46
CA ASP A 33 -5.08 5.36 18.70
C ASP A 33 -6.29 6.30 18.70
N ASN A 34 -6.19 7.42 17.99
CA ASN A 34 -7.29 8.38 17.84
C ASN A 34 -8.25 8.03 16.68
N GLY A 35 -8.14 6.84 16.09
CA GLY A 35 -8.96 6.39 14.96
C GLY A 35 -8.61 7.04 13.61
N MET A 36 -7.62 7.94 13.58
CA MET A 36 -7.12 8.53 12.33
C MET A 36 -6.19 7.56 11.62
N VAL A 37 -5.92 7.82 10.33
CA VAL A 37 -5.09 6.97 9.49
C VAL A 37 -3.78 7.67 9.17
N LEU A 38 -2.65 7.07 9.55
CA LEU A 38 -1.32 7.45 9.07
C LEU A 38 -1.09 6.83 7.70
N HIS A 39 -0.73 7.66 6.71
CA HIS A 39 -0.36 7.19 5.38
C HIS A 39 0.50 8.22 4.64
N ASN A 40 1.04 7.82 3.49
CA ASN A 40 1.90 8.68 2.67
C ASN A 40 1.35 8.79 1.25
N SER A 41 1.21 10.03 0.73
CA SER A 41 0.60 10.29 -0.57
C SER A 41 1.37 11.34 -1.38
N PRO A 42 1.30 11.30 -2.74
CA PRO A 42 1.98 12.28 -3.59
C PRO A 42 1.64 13.74 -3.29
N SER A 43 0.40 14.02 -2.88
CA SER A 43 -0.09 15.38 -2.65
C SER A 43 0.31 15.99 -1.30
N ARG A 44 0.62 15.16 -0.29
CA ARG A 44 0.81 15.61 1.11
C ARG A 44 2.03 15.02 1.81
N GLY A 45 2.77 14.11 1.16
CA GLY A 45 3.79 13.32 1.87
C GLY A 45 3.16 12.39 2.92
N GLU A 46 3.94 12.06 3.94
CA GLU A 46 3.50 11.31 5.11
C GLU A 46 2.67 12.21 6.04
N HIS A 47 1.44 11.81 6.32
CA HIS A 47 0.50 12.61 7.10
C HIS A 47 -0.57 11.71 7.75
N VAL A 48 -1.35 12.33 8.62
CA VAL A 48 -2.50 11.71 9.28
C VAL A 48 -3.78 12.33 8.72
N SER A 49 -4.78 11.50 8.41
CA SER A 49 -6.08 11.93 7.89
C SER A 49 -7.22 11.14 8.52
N THR A 50 -8.46 11.57 8.28
CA THR A 50 -9.63 10.73 8.58
C THR A 50 -9.67 9.49 7.68
N LEU A 51 -10.42 8.46 8.07
CA LEU A 51 -10.68 7.30 7.21
C LEU A 51 -11.40 7.70 5.92
N ALA A 52 -12.28 8.71 5.96
CA ALA A 52 -12.99 9.20 4.79
C ALA A 52 -12.04 9.88 3.78
N GLU A 53 -11.12 10.72 4.27
CA GLU A 53 -10.07 11.32 3.43
C GLU A 53 -9.12 10.26 2.86
N PHE A 54 -8.78 9.26 3.68
CA PHE A 54 -8.02 8.11 3.22
C PHE A 54 -8.80 7.40 2.11
N SER A 55 -10.03 6.94 2.36
CA SER A 55 -10.79 6.11 1.42
C SER A 55 -11.05 6.79 0.07
N ARG A 56 -11.25 8.12 0.06
CA ARG A 56 -11.67 8.88 -1.13
C ARG A 56 -12.88 8.24 -1.82
N GLY A 57 -13.82 7.73 -1.03
CA GLY A 57 -15.02 7.05 -1.51
C GLY A 57 -14.78 5.67 -2.14
N ARG A 58 -13.57 5.10 -2.01
CA ARG A 58 -13.27 3.73 -2.47
C ARG A 58 -13.50 2.72 -1.34
N PRO A 59 -13.84 1.46 -1.67
CA PRO A 59 -13.92 0.38 -0.68
C PRO A 59 -12.61 0.23 0.08
N VAL A 60 -12.71 -0.02 1.39
CA VAL A 60 -11.56 -0.21 2.28
C VAL A 60 -11.57 -1.65 2.79
N SER A 61 -10.45 -2.35 2.63
CA SER A 61 -10.18 -3.62 3.32
C SER A 61 -9.38 -3.37 4.59
N VAL A 62 -9.62 -4.19 5.61
CA VAL A 62 -9.01 -4.09 6.93
C VAL A 62 -8.28 -5.39 7.24
N GLU A 63 -6.97 -5.30 7.52
CA GLU A 63 -6.14 -6.39 8.03
C GLU A 63 -5.96 -6.17 9.54
N ARG A 64 -6.52 -7.10 10.33
CA ARG A 64 -6.38 -7.14 11.79
C ARG A 64 -5.13 -7.94 12.13
N LEU A 65 -4.09 -7.25 12.61
CA LEU A 65 -2.87 -7.89 13.10
C LEU A 65 -3.07 -8.47 14.52
N GLY A 66 -2.19 -9.39 14.92
CA GLY A 66 -2.16 -9.89 16.30
C GLY A 66 -1.82 -8.78 17.31
N THR A 67 -2.20 -8.94 18.57
CA THR A 67 -2.03 -7.89 19.60
C THR A 67 -0.60 -7.38 19.72
N SER A 68 0.39 -8.28 19.79
CA SER A 68 1.81 -7.91 19.89
C SER A 68 2.31 -7.17 18.65
N GLU A 69 1.87 -7.58 17.46
CA GLU A 69 2.20 -6.90 16.21
C GLU A 69 1.59 -5.50 16.13
N ARG A 70 0.32 -5.34 16.55
CA ARG A 70 -0.34 -4.03 16.61
C ARG A 70 0.40 -3.06 17.53
N LEU A 71 0.76 -3.52 18.73
CA LEU A 71 1.51 -2.70 19.69
C LEU A 71 2.87 -2.29 19.12
N SER A 72 3.60 -3.24 18.52
CA SER A 72 4.91 -2.97 17.90
C SER A 72 4.79 -2.00 16.72
N LEU A 73 3.74 -2.15 15.92
CA LEU A 73 3.46 -1.29 14.78
C LEU A 73 3.11 0.13 15.23
N LEU A 74 2.23 0.27 16.23
CA LEU A 74 1.83 1.56 16.80
C LEU A 74 3.00 2.29 17.46
N ALA A 75 3.86 1.57 18.19
CA ALA A 75 5.05 2.14 18.82
C ALA A 75 6.01 2.80 17.80
N ARG A 76 5.93 2.40 16.52
CA ARG A 76 6.73 2.98 15.42
C ARG A 76 5.90 3.85 14.47
N ALA A 77 4.58 3.86 14.61
CA ALA A 77 3.66 4.60 13.75
C ALA A 77 3.57 6.06 14.20
N GLY A 78 4.45 6.89 13.64
CA GLY A 78 4.38 8.33 13.74
C GLY A 78 4.68 8.95 12.38
N SER A 79 3.94 10.01 12.02
CA SER A 79 4.33 10.81 10.85
C SER A 79 5.68 11.47 11.12
N ARG A 80 6.57 11.38 10.15
CA ARG A 80 7.90 12.01 10.16
C ARG A 80 7.95 13.25 9.26
N ASP A 81 6.79 13.72 8.78
CA ASP A 81 6.65 14.86 7.86
C ASP A 81 7.56 14.75 6.63
N GLN A 82 7.76 13.52 6.14
CA GLN A 82 8.62 13.26 5.00
C GLN A 82 7.85 13.45 3.69
N ARG A 83 8.49 14.14 2.74
CA ARG A 83 7.97 14.29 1.37
C ARG A 83 7.81 12.93 0.69
N TYR A 84 6.80 12.82 -0.15
CA TYR A 84 6.58 11.62 -0.95
C TYR A 84 7.71 11.40 -1.95
N ASP A 85 8.20 10.18 -2.03
CA ASP A 85 9.12 9.69 -3.06
C ASP A 85 8.67 8.29 -3.48
N LEU A 86 8.41 8.09 -4.77
CA LEU A 86 7.90 6.81 -5.29
C LEU A 86 8.84 5.65 -4.95
N LEU A 87 10.16 5.87 -5.03
CA LEU A 87 11.19 4.84 -4.91
C LEU A 87 11.67 4.64 -3.47
N ARG A 88 11.59 5.68 -2.64
CA ARG A 88 12.24 5.70 -1.31
C ARG A 88 11.28 5.99 -0.16
N ASN A 89 10.15 6.65 -0.41
CA ASN A 89 9.23 7.09 0.64
C ASN A 89 7.79 7.22 0.14
N ASN A 90 7.16 6.06 -0.07
CA ASN A 90 5.76 5.94 -0.49
C ASN A 90 4.92 5.32 0.66
N CYS A 91 3.64 5.02 0.42
CA CYS A 91 2.78 4.41 1.44
C CYS A 91 3.29 3.06 1.97
N GLU A 92 3.88 2.20 1.13
CA GLU A 92 4.42 0.91 1.57
C GLU A 92 5.67 1.10 2.42
N HIS A 93 6.53 2.08 2.05
CA HIS A 93 7.69 2.43 2.84
C HIS A 93 7.31 2.87 4.25
N THR A 94 6.31 3.76 4.39
CA THR A 94 5.76 4.15 5.70
C THR A 94 5.24 2.93 6.47
N TYR A 95 4.42 2.11 5.82
CA TYR A 95 3.81 0.93 6.43
C TYR A 95 4.85 -0.08 6.95
N TYR A 96 5.78 -0.51 6.11
CA TYR A 96 6.76 -1.52 6.49
C TYR A 96 7.82 -0.99 7.46
N ARG A 97 8.10 0.32 7.41
CA ARG A 97 8.92 0.95 8.44
C ARG A 97 8.26 0.85 9.82
N SER A 98 6.95 1.07 9.90
CA SER A 98 6.20 0.87 11.15
C SER A 98 6.08 -0.61 11.51
N ARG A 99 5.80 -1.50 10.55
CA ARG A 99 5.61 -2.94 10.81
C ARG A 99 6.91 -3.67 11.18
N GLU A 100 8.00 -3.40 10.50
CA GLU A 100 9.25 -4.18 10.54
C GLU A 100 10.49 -3.38 10.95
N GLY A 101 10.38 -2.06 11.12
CA GLY A 101 11.52 -1.18 11.39
C GLY A 101 12.35 -0.83 10.15
N ARG A 102 12.05 -1.40 8.98
CA ARG A 102 12.77 -1.16 7.72
C ARG A 102 11.80 -0.79 6.59
N PRO A 103 12.09 0.26 5.80
CA PRO A 103 11.25 0.64 4.67
C PRO A 103 11.42 -0.37 3.52
N ARG A 104 10.30 -0.81 2.91
CA ARG A 104 10.28 -1.58 1.66
C ARG A 104 9.00 -1.30 0.87
N SER A 105 9.01 -1.57 -0.44
CA SER A 105 7.84 -1.41 -1.32
C SER A 105 7.67 -2.61 -2.26
N PRO A 106 6.99 -3.67 -1.80
CA PRO A 106 6.75 -4.88 -2.59
C PRO A 106 6.03 -4.64 -3.92
N GLN A 107 5.05 -3.72 -3.97
CA GLN A 107 4.37 -3.40 -5.22
C GLN A 107 5.33 -2.76 -6.22
N LEU A 108 6.15 -1.80 -5.78
CA LEU A 108 7.16 -1.18 -6.65
C LEU A 108 8.13 -2.22 -7.21
N LEU A 109 8.63 -3.13 -6.37
CA LEU A 109 9.52 -4.21 -6.81
C LEU A 109 8.82 -5.11 -7.84
N SER A 110 7.57 -5.49 -7.58
CA SER A 110 6.79 -6.35 -8.48
C SER A 110 6.56 -5.72 -9.85
N TRP A 111 6.20 -4.42 -9.88
CA TRP A 111 6.02 -3.66 -11.12
C TRP A 111 7.33 -3.49 -11.88
N THR A 112 8.43 -3.21 -11.17
CA THR A 112 9.76 -3.08 -11.77
C THR A 112 10.19 -4.39 -12.45
N LEU A 113 10.03 -5.53 -11.77
CA LEU A 113 10.35 -6.85 -12.34
C LEU A 113 9.47 -7.19 -13.55
N GLY A 114 8.17 -6.87 -13.48
CA GLY A 114 7.25 -7.09 -14.60
C GLY A 114 7.62 -6.29 -15.85
N LEU A 115 7.93 -5.01 -15.68
CA LEU A 115 8.37 -4.13 -16.76
C LEU A 115 9.72 -4.58 -17.32
N ALA A 116 10.69 -4.92 -16.47
CA ALA A 116 11.99 -5.42 -16.90
C ALA A 116 11.86 -6.71 -17.73
N GLY A 117 11.02 -7.65 -17.28
CA GLY A 117 10.74 -8.89 -18.01
C GLY A 117 10.08 -8.63 -19.37
N ALA A 118 9.12 -7.70 -19.44
CA ALA A 118 8.48 -7.32 -20.69
C ALA A 118 9.48 -6.70 -21.70
N VAL A 119 10.35 -5.80 -21.22
CA VAL A 119 11.41 -5.18 -22.04
C VAL A 119 12.40 -6.23 -22.52
N ALA A 120 12.89 -7.12 -21.64
CA ALA A 120 13.81 -8.19 -22.03
C ALA A 120 13.17 -9.13 -23.06
N GLY A 121 11.90 -9.49 -22.87
CA GLY A 121 11.13 -10.29 -23.84
C GLY A 121 11.04 -9.63 -25.21
N THR A 122 10.83 -8.31 -25.26
CA THR A 122 10.64 -7.57 -26.52
C THR A 122 11.95 -7.25 -27.22
N VAL A 123 12.93 -6.73 -26.49
CA VAL A 123 14.16 -6.14 -27.06
C VAL A 123 15.27 -7.18 -27.20
N VAL A 124 15.46 -8.02 -26.17
CA VAL A 124 16.57 -8.99 -26.14
C VAL A 124 16.14 -10.29 -26.81
N LEU A 125 15.05 -10.88 -26.33
CA LEU A 125 14.58 -12.18 -26.79
C LEU A 125 13.76 -12.08 -28.08
N ARG A 126 13.21 -10.90 -28.37
CA ARG A 126 12.27 -10.63 -29.48
C ARG A 126 11.15 -11.67 -29.53
N HIS A 127 10.70 -12.10 -28.36
CA HIS A 127 9.77 -13.20 -28.16
C HIS A 127 8.52 -12.70 -27.43
N TRP A 128 7.41 -12.67 -28.16
CA TRP A 128 6.14 -12.10 -27.67
C TRP A 128 5.59 -12.88 -26.45
N GLY A 129 5.75 -14.21 -26.44
CA GLY A 129 5.32 -15.05 -25.32
C GLY A 129 6.13 -14.79 -24.03
N ALA A 130 7.41 -14.43 -24.17
CA ALA A 130 8.27 -14.09 -23.03
C ALA A 130 7.89 -12.70 -22.47
N THR A 131 7.52 -11.78 -23.36
CA THR A 131 7.02 -10.44 -23.01
C THR A 131 5.74 -10.53 -22.18
N LEU A 132 4.76 -11.32 -22.65
CA LEU A 132 3.51 -11.53 -21.90
C LEU A 132 3.75 -12.23 -20.56
N ALA A 133 4.61 -13.26 -20.53
CA ALA A 133 4.92 -13.98 -19.31
C ALA A 133 5.54 -13.07 -18.25
N GLY A 134 6.50 -12.21 -18.64
CA GLY A 134 7.11 -11.21 -17.75
C GLY A 134 6.10 -10.20 -17.21
N TRP A 135 5.26 -9.64 -18.08
CA TRP A 135 4.20 -8.71 -17.70
C TRP A 135 3.19 -9.35 -16.72
N GLU A 136 2.71 -10.54 -17.03
CA GLU A 136 1.71 -11.23 -16.20
C GLU A 136 2.27 -11.64 -14.85
N LEU A 137 3.56 -12.04 -14.80
CA LEU A 137 4.24 -12.35 -13.54
C LEU A 137 4.29 -11.11 -12.63
N GLY A 138 4.73 -9.96 -13.15
CA GLY A 138 4.77 -8.72 -12.38
C GLY A 138 3.40 -8.29 -11.87
N ARG A 139 2.37 -8.41 -12.71
CA ARG A 139 0.97 -8.08 -12.36
C ARG A 139 0.37 -9.05 -11.33
N ARG A 140 0.73 -10.34 -11.37
CA ARG A 140 0.31 -11.33 -10.36
C ARG A 140 1.01 -11.09 -9.03
N LEU A 141 2.30 -10.79 -9.04
CA LEU A 141 3.06 -10.48 -7.84
C LEU A 141 2.57 -9.18 -7.19
N GLY A 142 2.26 -8.15 -7.98
CA GLY A 142 1.68 -6.90 -7.48
C GLY A 142 0.38 -7.14 -6.70
N ARG A 143 -0.55 -7.91 -7.28
CA ARG A 143 -1.83 -8.27 -6.65
C ARG A 143 -1.72 -9.10 -5.38
N ARG A 144 -0.59 -9.77 -5.13
CA ARG A 144 -0.37 -10.52 -3.88
C ARG A 144 -0.15 -9.60 -2.68
N PHE A 145 0.20 -8.35 -2.93
CA PHE A 145 0.45 -7.33 -1.91
C PHE A 145 -0.68 -6.28 -1.85
N GLU A 146 -1.76 -6.48 -2.61
CA GLU A 146 -2.97 -5.65 -2.64
C GLU A 146 -4.00 -6.02 -1.56
#